data_AF-A0AAE9YU96-F1
#
_entry.id   AF-A0AAE9YU96-F1
#
_cell.length_a   1.000
_cell.length_b   1.000
_cell.length_c   1.000
_cell.angle_alpha   90.00
_cell.angle_beta   90.00
_cell.angle_gamma   90.00
#
_symmetry.space_group_name_H-M   'P 1'
#
loop_
_entity.id
_entity.type
_entity.pdbx_description
1 polymer ?
#
loop_
_entity_poly.entity_id
_entity_poly.type
_entity_poly.pdbx_seq_one_letter_code
_entity_poly.pdbx_strand_id
1 'polypeptide(L)' 'MSNHVFYLAKVRHNKLAVPFKLTRCSKRSAVFENPEHDFPKKLHYQLQSENKLTVTVSNGQDKSFTINYDKQDAG' A
#
# COMPACT_ATOMS: atom_id res chain seq x y z
N MET A 1 -13.41 19.73 -8.72
CA MET A 1 -12.30 18.80 -8.98
C MET A 1 -12.15 17.90 -7.77
N SER A 2 -12.24 16.58 -7.93
CA SER A 2 -12.05 15.65 -6.81
C SER A 2 -10.56 15.35 -6.63
N ASN A 3 -9.97 15.78 -5.51
CA ASN A 3 -8.58 15.48 -5.18
C ASN A 3 -8.43 14.00 -4.82
N HIS A 4 -7.89 13.21 -5.75
CA HIS A 4 -7.56 11.81 -5.53
C HIS A 4 -6.04 11.62 -5.53
N VAL A 5 -5.55 10.79 -4.61
CA VAL A 5 -4.14 10.41 -4.52
C VAL A 5 -4.00 8.99 -5.07
N PHE A 6 -3.03 8.78 -5.95
CA PHE A 6 -2.72 7.48 -6.55
C PHE A 6 -1.27 7.10 -6.32
N TYR A 7 -1.05 5.84 -5.94
CA TYR A 7 0.27 5.20 -5.97
C TYR A 7 0.43 4.50 -7.33
N LEU A 8 1.48 4.86 -8.08
CA LEU A 8 1.77 4.30 -9.41
C LEU A 8 2.94 3.33 -9.32
N ALA A 9 2.66 2.02 -9.30
CA ALA A 9 3.70 1.00 -9.32
C ALA A 9 4.17 0.73 -10.76
N LYS A 10 5.44 1.02 -11.07
CA LYS A 10 6.06 0.69 -12.37
C LYS A 10 7.13 -0.39 -12.17
N VAL A 11 6.83 -1.61 -12.61
CA VAL A 11 7.79 -2.73 -12.63
C VAL A 11 8.37 -2.90 -14.02
N ARG A 12 9.62 -3.39 -14.12
CA ARG A 12 10.34 -3.51 -15.41
C ARG A 12 9.58 -4.33 -16.46
N HIS A 13 8.78 -5.30 -16.03
CA HIS A 13 8.06 -6.22 -16.90
C HIS A 13 6.67 -5.73 -17.35
N ASN A 14 6.15 -4.64 -16.77
CA ASN A 14 4.86 -4.06 -17.17
C ASN A 14 5.06 -2.82 -18.03
N LYS A 15 4.42 -2.79 -19.20
CA LYS A 15 4.47 -1.64 -20.14
C LYS A 15 3.87 -0.37 -19.54
N LEU A 16 2.86 -0.50 -18.66
CA LEU A 16 2.15 0.61 -18.03
C LEU A 16 2.26 0.54 -16.50
N ALA A 17 2.22 1.70 -15.85
CA ALA A 17 2.17 1.76 -14.39
C ALA A 17 0.80 1.27 -13.89
N VAL A 18 0.80 0.56 -12.77
CA VAL A 18 -0.41 0.07 -12.12
C VAL A 18 -0.84 1.07 -11.05
N PRO A 19 -1.99 1.75 -11.22
CA PRO A 19 -2.49 2.70 -10.23
C PRO A 19 -3.20 2.00 -9.07
N PHE A 20 -2.92 2.43 -7.84
CA PHE A 20 -3.71 2.12 -6.66
C PHE A 20 -4.24 3.42 -6.06
N LYS A 21 -5.55 3.51 -5.87
CA LYS A 21 -6.21 4.71 -5.34
C LYS A 21 -6.15 4.71 -3.81
N LEU A 22 -5.79 5.83 -3.20
CA LEU A 22 -5.95 6.03 -1.75
C LEU A 22 -7.45 6.10 -1.42
N THR A 23 -7.98 5.08 -0.77
CA THR A 23 -9.40 4.98 -0.40
C THR A 23 -9.64 5.34 1.06
N ARG A 24 -8.62 5.18 1.92
CA ARG A 24 -8.69 5.57 3.33
C ARG A 24 -7.35 6.08 3.82
N CYS A 25 -7.36 7.17 4.58
CA CYS A 25 -6.18 7.73 5.22
C CYS A 25 -6.53 8.20 6.63
N SER A 26 -5.65 7.96 7.59
CA SER A 26 -5.71 8.46 8.96
C SER A 26 -4.30 8.76 9.45
N LYS A 27 -4.18 9.32 10.66
CA LYS A 27 -2.87 9.64 11.26
C LYS A 27 -1.90 8.46 11.34
N ARG A 28 -2.41 7.22 11.40
CA ARG A 28 -1.59 6.00 11.56
C ARG A 28 -1.87 4.93 10.51
N SER A 29 -2.60 5.25 9.44
CA SER A 29 -2.93 4.26 8.42
C SER A 29 -3.20 4.87 7.05
N ALA A 30 -2.81 4.16 6.01
CA ALA A 30 -3.20 4.45 4.63
C ALA A 30 -3.61 3.17 3.91
N VAL A 31 -4.70 3.21 3.16
CA VAL A 31 -5.22 2.08 2.38
C VAL A 31 -5.28 2.48 0.92
N PHE A 32 -4.56 1.75 0.09
CA PHE A 32 -4.57 1.90 -1.35
C PHE A 32 -5.18 0.67 -2.00
N GLU A 33 -6.11 0.86 -2.94
CA GLU A 33 -6.86 -0.23 -3.57
C GLU A 33 -6.88 -0.10 -5.09
N ASN A 34 -6.81 -1.26 -5.75
CA ASN A 34 -7.10 -1.46 -7.16
C ASN A 34 -7.85 -2.79 -7.31
N PRO A 35 -9.19 -2.79 -7.26
CA PRO A 35 -10.00 -4.02 -7.33
C PRO A 35 -9.86 -4.80 -8.65
N GLU A 36 -9.44 -4.13 -9.72
CA GLU A 36 -9.30 -4.69 -11.07
C GLU A 36 -7.97 -5.41 -11.29
N HIS A 37 -6.99 -5.24 -10.39
CA HIS A 37 -5.69 -5.93 -10.47
C HIS A 37 -5.81 -7.40 -10.03
N ASP A 38 -4.98 -8.31 -10.54
CA ASP A 38 -5.05 -9.75 -10.23
C ASP A 38 -4.53 -10.09 -8.82
N PHE A 39 -3.32 -9.63 -8.49
CA PHE A 39 -2.74 -9.56 -7.15
C PHE A 39 -1.52 -8.61 -7.16
N PRO A 40 -1.39 -7.70 -6.19
CA PRO A 40 -2.31 -7.43 -5.09
C PRO A 40 -3.45 -6.48 -5.50
N LYS A 41 -4.56 -6.53 -4.78
CA LYS A 41 -5.68 -5.57 -4.93
C LYS A 41 -5.69 -4.50 -3.86
N LYS A 42 -5.02 -4.72 -2.72
CA LYS A 42 -5.02 -3.84 -1.56
C LYS A 42 -3.66 -3.78 -0.90
N LEU A 43 -3.25 -2.56 -0.56
CA LEU A 43 -2.09 -2.25 0.25
C LEU A 43 -2.56 -1.50 1.49
N HIS A 44 -2.32 -2.07 2.67
CA HIS A 44 -2.68 -1.46 3.94
C HIS A 44 -1.43 -1.17 4.76
N TYR A 45 -1.12 0.12 4.90
CA TYR A 45 -0.05 0.62 5.74
C TYR A 45 -0.61 0.94 7.13
N GLN A 46 0.06 0.45 8.16
CA GLN A 46 -0.29 0.66 9.56
C GLN A 46 0.95 1.02 10.37
N LEU A 47 0.97 2.23 10.92
CA LEU A 47 2.00 2.66 11.85
C LEU A 47 1.67 2.10 13.24
N GLN A 48 2.39 1.05 13.64
CA GLN A 48 2.19 0.38 14.94
C GLN A 48 2.77 1.24 16.08
N SER A 49 3.89 1.90 15.81
CA SER A 49 4.51 2.92 16.65
C SER A 49 5.34 3.85 15.76
N GLU A 50 5.89 4.93 16.32
CA GLU A 50 6.69 5.91 15.55
C GLU A 50 7.87 5.30 14.78
N ASN A 51 8.33 4.11 15.19
CA ASN A 51 9.45 3.40 14.58
C ASN A 51 9.06 2.08 13.91
N LYS A 52 7.76 1.73 13.86
CA LYS A 52 7.31 0.44 13.31
C LYS A 52 6.16 0.61 12.34
N LEU A 53 6.38 0.19 11.11
CA LEU A 53 5.39 0.20 10.04
C LEU A 53 5.12 -1.24 9.59
N THR A 54 3.86 -1.65 9.65
CA THR A 54 3.39 -2.91 9.07
C THR A 54 2.69 -2.60 7.75
N VAL A 55 3.03 -3.37 6.71
CA VAL A 55 2.38 -3.29 5.40
C VAL A 55 1.76 -4.64 5.10
N THR A 56 0.43 -4.67 4.99
CA THR A 56 -0.29 -5.86 4.55
C THR A 56 -0.63 -5.73 3.07
N VAL A 57 -0.15 -6.69 2.29
CA VAL A 57 -0.39 -6.80 0.85
C VAL A 57 -1.39 -7.93 0.64
N SER A 58 -2.56 -7.64 0.07
CA SER A 58 -3.62 -8.64 -0.06
C SER A 58 -4.46 -8.54 -1.32
N ASN A 59 -5.24 -9.59 -1.57
CA ASN A 59 -6.29 -9.58 -2.59
C ASN A 59 -7.64 -9.07 -2.06
N GLY A 60 -7.69 -8.59 -0.81
CA GLY A 60 -8.93 -8.21 -0.12
C GLY A 60 -9.69 -9.39 0.53
N GLN A 61 -9.22 -10.62 0.36
CA GLN A 61 -9.85 -11.85 0.88
C GLN A 61 -8.78 -12.79 1.49
N ASP A 62 -8.38 -13.83 0.76
CA ASP A 62 -7.70 -15.00 1.37
C ASP A 62 -6.16 -14.97 1.19
N LYS A 63 -5.69 -14.38 0.09
CA LYS A 63 -4.25 -14.26 -0.18
C LYS A 63 -3.71 -12.97 0.40
N SER A 64 -2.78 -13.09 1.35
CA SER A 64 -2.06 -11.95 1.90
C SER A 64 -0.66 -12.31 2.40
N PHE A 65 0.20 -11.30 2.47
CA PHE A 65 1.44 -11.36 3.23
C PHE A 65 1.71 -10.02 3.90
N THR A 66 2.59 -10.04 4.88
CA THR A 66 2.92 -8.86 5.69
C THR A 66 4.41 -8.57 5.63
N ILE A 67 4.74 -7.30 5.45
CA ILE A 67 6.10 -6.78 5.57
C ILE A 67 6.15 -5.89 6.81
N ASN A 68 7.10 -6.14 7.69
CA ASN A 68 7.36 -5.30 8.86
C ASN A 68 8.62 -4.49 8.61
N TYR A 69 8.52 -3.18 8.81
CA TYR A 69 9.63 -2.24 8.72
C TYR A 69 9.88 -1.66 10.10
N ASP A 70 11.13 -1.74 10.53
CA ASP A 70 11.65 -0.98 11.66
C ASP A 70 12.39 0.24 11.09
N LYS A 71 12.05 1.43 11.59
CA LYS A 71 12.76 2.66 11.25
C LYS A 71 14.20 2.53 11.74
N GLN A 72 15.15 2.65 10.82
CA GLN A 72 16.54 2.86 11.21
C GLN A 72 16.76 4.35 11.43
N ASP A 73 17.28 4.69 12.61
CA ASP A 73 17.77 6.03 12.86
C ASP A 73 19.03 6.22 12.02
N ALA A 74 19.05 7.28 11.21
CA ALA A 74 20.28 7.71 10.55
C ALA A 74 21.21 8.24 11.65
N GLY A 75 22.26 7.48 11.96
CA GLY A 75 23.33 7.89 12.87
C GLY A 75 24.13 9.08 12.34
#